data_AF-A0AAD4UP40-F1
#
_entry.id   AF-A0AAD4UP40-F1
#
_cell.length_a   1.000
_cell.length_b   1.000
_cell.length_c   1.000
_cell.angle_alpha   90.00
_cell.angle_beta   90.00
_cell.angle_gamma   90.00
#
_symmetry.space_group_name_H-M   'P 1'
#
loop_
_entity.id
_entity.type
_entity.pdbx_description
1 polymer ?
#
loop_
_entity_poly.entity_id
_entity_poly.type
_entity_poly.pdbx_seq_one_letter_code
_entity_poly.pdbx_strand_id
1 'polypeptide(L)'
;MARYTSRSSASIAAQNDGVVVDGVSDTVIAVRDKLRGKIWKQKLEAASLEKAFPTQEYDVVRKDYPRLRCVAESRIDNRDDVRADHRRIGQAEIVSTIEEESKRQEGLSLFPNSERYPIAELLQLEAEERALEESRKKNLEEKKRETKQIVVEEIRKGLEQEANIADIDTDDEVNEAEDYEAWKAREIARIKSDRDDWEAMLKEKEEIEKVTNMTEEERRERERKHPKAAPRRKQKWRFMQKYYHKGALFQSEADDYAATVGTDGIYTRDFSAPTGEDKMNKTILLKVMQVKHFGHSGRTKWTHLANEDTTNWKNPLSSI
;
A
#
# COMPACT_ATOMS: atom_id res chain seq x y z
N MET A 1 -16.73 -71.86 6.42
CA MET A 1 -16.87 -72.52 5.11
C MET A 1 -15.83 -71.95 4.17
N ALA A 2 -14.77 -72.73 3.94
CA ALA A 2 -13.68 -72.41 3.03
C ALA A 2 -14.14 -72.47 1.57
N ARG A 3 -13.60 -71.59 0.73
CA ARG A 3 -13.39 -71.87 -0.70
C ARG A 3 -12.03 -71.30 -1.12
N TYR A 4 -11.01 -72.10 -0.86
CA TYR A 4 -9.74 -72.04 -1.58
C TYR A 4 -10.01 -72.50 -3.00
N THR A 5 -9.67 -71.69 -4.00
CA THR A 5 -9.59 -72.16 -5.40
C THR A 5 -8.18 -71.88 -5.90
N SER A 6 -7.44 -72.97 -6.05
CA SER A 6 -6.14 -73.03 -6.71
C SER A 6 -6.35 -72.99 -8.23
N ARG A 7 -5.55 -72.19 -8.92
CA ARG A 7 -5.35 -72.27 -10.38
C ARG A 7 -3.89 -71.89 -10.63
N SER A 8 -3.02 -72.89 -10.64
CA SER A 8 -2.59 -73.63 -11.84
C SER A 8 -1.85 -72.73 -12.82
N SER A 9 -0.53 -72.87 -12.77
CA SER A 9 0.48 -72.39 -13.69
C SER A 9 0.19 -72.78 -15.13
N ALA A 10 0.02 -71.79 -16.00
CA ALA A 10 0.09 -71.94 -17.45
C ALA A 10 1.25 -71.09 -17.96
N SER A 11 2.30 -71.77 -18.41
CA SER A 11 3.42 -71.21 -19.16
C SER A 11 2.90 -70.78 -20.53
N ILE A 12 2.95 -69.48 -20.82
CA ILE A 12 2.77 -68.96 -22.18
C ILE A 12 4.16 -68.52 -22.63
N ALA A 13 4.76 -69.37 -23.46
CA ALA A 13 5.94 -69.04 -24.24
C ALA A 13 5.53 -67.99 -25.28
N ALA A 14 5.79 -66.72 -25.00
CA ALA A 14 5.79 -65.68 -26.02
C ALA A 14 7.14 -65.75 -26.74
N GLN A 15 7.11 -66.25 -27.97
CA GLN A 15 8.15 -66.03 -28.96
C GLN A 15 8.24 -64.51 -29.18
N ASN A 16 9.27 -63.89 -28.61
CA ASN A 16 9.66 -62.53 -28.96
C ASN A 16 10.78 -62.64 -29.99
N ASP A 17 10.38 -62.43 -31.24
CA ASP A 17 11.26 -62.18 -32.35
C ASP A 17 12.25 -61.06 -32.01
N GLY A 18 13.50 -61.28 -32.40
CA GLY A 18 14.62 -60.42 -32.09
C GLY A 18 14.39 -58.97 -32.48
N VAL A 19 14.36 -58.11 -31.47
CA VAL A 19 14.82 -56.73 -31.59
C VAL A 19 16.05 -56.62 -30.72
N VAL A 20 17.21 -56.57 -31.38
CA VAL A 20 18.50 -56.21 -30.78
C VAL A 20 18.33 -54.84 -30.15
N VAL A 21 18.21 -54.78 -28.83
CA VAL A 21 18.36 -53.52 -28.09
C VAL A 21 19.85 -53.29 -27.93
N ASP A 22 20.36 -52.35 -28.72
CA ASP A 22 21.71 -51.82 -28.59
C ASP A 22 22.02 -51.48 -27.13
N GLY A 23 23.17 -51.98 -26.67
CA GLY A 23 23.63 -51.81 -25.30
C GLY A 23 23.63 -50.35 -24.89
N VAL A 24 22.86 -50.02 -23.84
CA VAL A 24 23.00 -48.77 -23.12
C VAL A 24 24.43 -48.71 -22.61
N SER A 25 25.26 -47.83 -23.17
CA SER A 25 26.69 -47.75 -22.83
C SER A 25 26.88 -47.66 -21.30
N ASP A 26 27.92 -48.31 -20.77
CA ASP A 26 28.24 -48.35 -19.34
C ASP A 26 28.28 -46.94 -18.69
N THR A 27 28.58 -45.92 -19.49
CA THR A 27 28.54 -44.52 -19.08
C THR A 27 27.13 -44.05 -18.71
N VAL A 28 26.11 -44.43 -19.47
CA VAL A 28 24.70 -44.07 -19.22
C VAL A 28 24.17 -44.81 -17.99
N ILE A 29 24.60 -46.06 -17.78
CA ILE A 29 24.29 -46.82 -16.56
C ILE A 29 24.92 -46.14 -15.33
N ALA A 30 26.18 -45.72 -15.42
CA ALA A 30 26.88 -45.02 -14.35
C ALA A 30 26.24 -43.65 -14.03
N VAL A 31 25.82 -42.89 -15.03
CA VAL A 31 25.08 -41.62 -14.82
C VAL A 31 23.74 -41.89 -14.14
N ARG A 32 23.00 -42.92 -14.58
CA ARG A 32 21.73 -43.31 -13.98
C ARG A 32 21.88 -43.70 -12.51
N ASP A 33 22.90 -44.47 -12.17
CA ASP A 33 23.13 -44.92 -10.79
C ASP A 33 23.63 -43.79 -9.89
N LYS A 34 24.42 -42.86 -10.43
CA LYS A 34 24.83 -41.63 -9.71
C LYS A 34 23.64 -40.71 -9.44
N LEU A 35 22.71 -40.59 -10.39
CA LEU A 35 21.44 -39.87 -10.20
C LEU A 35 20.56 -40.57 -9.17
N ARG A 36 20.43 -41.90 -9.21
CA ARG A 36 19.70 -42.68 -8.19
C ARG A 36 20.31 -42.48 -6.80
N GLY A 37 21.64 -42.47 -6.66
CA GLY A 37 22.32 -42.21 -5.39
C GLY A 37 22.06 -40.80 -4.85
N LYS A 38 22.04 -39.77 -5.71
CA LYS A 38 21.69 -38.40 -5.32
C LYS A 38 20.24 -38.29 -4.86
N ILE A 39 19.31 -38.92 -5.58
CA ILE A 39 17.88 -38.98 -5.21
C ILE A 39 17.70 -39.72 -3.88
N TRP A 40 18.44 -40.80 -3.65
CA TRP A 40 18.42 -41.53 -2.38
C TRP A 40 18.98 -40.71 -1.22
N LYS A 41 20.06 -39.95 -1.42
CA LYS A 41 20.58 -39.02 -0.41
C LYS A 41 19.58 -37.91 -0.09
N GLN A 42 18.99 -37.28 -1.10
CA GLN A 42 17.93 -36.27 -0.88
C GLN A 42 16.71 -36.86 -0.16
N LYS A 43 16.31 -38.10 -0.47
CA LYS A 43 15.22 -38.76 0.26
C LYS A 43 15.58 -39.07 1.71
N LEU A 44 16.81 -39.49 1.99
CA LEU A 44 17.30 -39.71 3.34
C LEU A 44 17.38 -38.40 4.14
N GLU A 45 17.84 -37.33 3.51
CA GLU A 45 17.88 -35.98 4.10
C GLU A 45 16.48 -35.45 4.35
N ALA A 46 15.56 -35.58 3.40
CA ALA A 46 14.15 -35.22 3.56
C ALA A 46 13.47 -36.04 4.68
N ALA A 47 13.74 -37.35 4.76
CA ALA A 47 13.24 -38.20 5.84
C ALA A 47 13.85 -37.86 7.20
N SER A 48 15.10 -37.39 7.22
CA SER A 48 15.74 -36.87 8.44
C SER A 48 15.16 -35.52 8.85
N LEU A 49 14.80 -34.67 7.89
CA LEU A 49 14.14 -33.39 8.12
C LEU A 49 12.71 -33.58 8.66
N GLU A 50 11.94 -34.50 8.09
CA GLU A 50 10.59 -34.87 8.60
C GLU A 50 10.65 -35.48 10.01
N LYS A 51 11.71 -36.22 10.34
CA LYS A 51 11.92 -36.72 11.71
C LYS A 51 12.32 -35.63 12.69
N ALA A 52 13.12 -34.65 12.26
CA ALA A 52 13.54 -33.52 13.10
C ALA A 52 12.40 -32.51 13.32
N PHE A 53 11.48 -32.41 12.35
CA PHE A 53 10.29 -31.57 12.42
C PHE A 53 9.05 -32.41 12.08
N PRO A 54 8.52 -33.19 13.03
CA PRO A 54 7.29 -33.93 12.80
C PRO A 54 6.16 -32.95 12.50
N THR A 55 5.76 -32.87 11.23
CA THR A 55 4.57 -32.11 10.84
C THR A 55 3.39 -32.79 11.49
N GLN A 56 2.85 -32.19 12.55
CA GLN A 56 1.63 -32.67 13.17
C GLN A 56 0.50 -32.43 12.15
N GLU A 57 0.19 -33.43 11.32
CA GLU A 57 -0.99 -33.42 10.47
C GLU A 57 -2.21 -33.50 11.38
N TYR A 58 -2.69 -32.34 11.82
CA TYR A 58 -4.06 -32.21 12.25
C TYR A 58 -4.91 -32.46 11.01
N ASP A 59 -5.87 -33.39 11.07
CA ASP A 59 -6.94 -33.53 10.08
C ASP A 59 -7.78 -32.24 10.05
N VAL A 60 -7.25 -31.20 9.40
CA VAL A 60 -8.04 -30.02 9.05
C VAL A 60 -8.92 -30.48 7.90
N VAL A 61 -10.10 -31.01 8.24
CA VAL A 61 -11.23 -31.06 7.32
C VAL A 61 -11.28 -29.68 6.66
N ARG A 62 -10.91 -29.59 5.38
CA ARG A 62 -11.06 -28.37 4.58
C ARG A 62 -12.56 -28.11 4.48
N LYS A 63 -13.09 -27.47 5.52
CA LYS A 63 -14.46 -26.98 5.54
C LYS A 63 -14.47 -25.86 4.53
N ASP A 64 -15.22 -26.03 3.45
CA ASP A 64 -15.54 -24.97 2.51
C ASP A 64 -16.32 -23.90 3.28
N TYR A 65 -15.60 -22.96 3.90
CA TYR A 65 -16.19 -21.84 4.60
C TYR A 65 -16.69 -20.86 3.55
N PRO A 66 -18.00 -20.58 3.44
CA PRO A 66 -18.56 -19.68 2.42
C PRO A 66 -17.90 -18.29 2.44
N ARG A 67 -17.47 -17.86 3.63
CA ARG A 67 -16.74 -16.59 3.84
C ARG A 67 -15.40 -16.53 3.11
N LEU A 68 -14.65 -17.63 3.04
CA LEU A 68 -13.37 -17.69 2.31
C LEU A 68 -13.59 -17.64 0.80
N ARG A 69 -14.71 -18.19 0.31
CA ARG A 69 -15.12 -18.11 -1.10
C ARG A 69 -15.46 -16.68 -1.49
N CYS A 70 -16.26 -15.97 -0.68
CA CYS A 70 -16.55 -14.55 -0.90
C CYS A 70 -15.29 -13.67 -0.85
N VAL A 71 -14.30 -14.01 -0.01
CA VAL A 71 -13.02 -13.29 0.04
C VAL A 71 -12.18 -13.59 -1.20
N ALA A 72 -12.16 -14.83 -1.68
CA ALA A 72 -11.48 -15.19 -2.92
C ALA A 72 -12.14 -14.56 -4.16
N GLU A 73 -13.47 -14.58 -4.24
CA GLU A 73 -14.27 -13.96 -5.31
C GLU A 73 -14.10 -12.43 -5.31
N SER A 74 -14.19 -11.77 -4.15
CA SER A 74 -13.93 -10.32 -4.08
C SER A 74 -12.49 -9.95 -4.46
N ARG A 75 -11.51 -10.84 -4.24
CA ARG A 75 -10.12 -10.61 -4.70
C ARG A 75 -9.95 -10.76 -6.21
N ILE A 76 -10.78 -11.58 -6.86
CA ILE A 76 -10.81 -11.76 -8.31
C ILE A 76 -11.53 -10.59 -8.98
N ASP A 77 -12.67 -10.16 -8.43
CA ASP A 77 -13.44 -9.00 -8.93
C ASP A 77 -12.58 -7.72 -8.93
N ASN A 78 -11.83 -7.48 -7.84
CA ASN A 78 -10.87 -6.36 -7.77
C ASN A 78 -9.80 -6.39 -8.87
N ARG A 79 -9.41 -7.57 -9.39
CA ARG A 79 -8.37 -7.69 -10.43
C ARG A 79 -8.92 -7.35 -11.81
N ASP A 80 -10.15 -7.73 -12.10
CA ASP A 80 -10.79 -7.43 -13.38
C ASP A 80 -11.26 -5.96 -13.45
N ASP A 81 -11.64 -5.37 -12.31
CA ASP A 81 -11.90 -3.93 -12.17
C ASP A 81 -10.62 -3.10 -12.43
N VAL A 82 -9.48 -3.49 -11.83
CA VAL A 82 -8.18 -2.84 -12.10
C VAL A 82 -7.78 -2.95 -13.57
N ARG A 83 -8.05 -4.08 -14.22
CA ARG A 83 -7.78 -4.26 -15.66
C ARG A 83 -8.72 -3.39 -16.52
N ALA A 84 -9.97 -3.22 -16.10
CA ALA A 84 -10.93 -2.35 -16.77
C ALA A 84 -10.55 -0.87 -16.64
N ASP A 85 -10.10 -0.44 -15.47
CA ASP A 85 -9.61 0.93 -15.25
C ASP A 85 -8.34 1.21 -16.06
N HIS A 86 -7.39 0.28 -16.13
CA HIS A 86 -6.22 0.42 -17.02
C HIS A 86 -6.59 0.60 -18.50
N ARG A 87 -7.60 -0.15 -18.99
CA ARG A 87 -8.10 0.03 -20.36
C ARG A 87 -8.79 1.39 -20.54
N ARG A 88 -9.55 1.83 -19.54
CA ARG A 88 -10.23 3.13 -19.57
C ARG A 88 -9.24 4.29 -19.58
N ILE A 89 -8.17 4.19 -18.80
CA ILE A 89 -7.07 5.17 -18.75
C ILE A 89 -6.37 5.22 -20.12
N GLY A 90 -6.01 4.07 -20.69
CA GLY A 90 -5.40 4.03 -22.02
C GLY A 90 -6.29 4.60 -23.13
N GLN A 91 -7.61 4.33 -23.08
CA GLN A 91 -8.56 4.94 -24.01
C GLN A 91 -8.69 6.45 -23.82
N ALA A 92 -8.69 6.94 -22.57
CA ALA A 92 -8.75 8.37 -22.27
C ALA A 92 -7.49 9.11 -22.74
N GLU A 93 -6.31 8.52 -22.62
CA GLU A 93 -5.04 9.08 -23.13
C GLU A 93 -5.02 9.15 -24.66
N ILE A 94 -5.55 8.14 -25.35
CA ILE A 94 -5.69 8.18 -26.82
C ILE A 94 -6.68 9.27 -27.24
N VAL A 95 -7.79 9.42 -26.53
CA VAL A 95 -8.77 10.48 -26.84
C VAL A 95 -8.18 11.87 -26.54
N SER A 96 -7.43 12.04 -25.45
CA SER A 96 -6.83 13.34 -25.11
C SER A 96 -5.73 13.75 -26.08
N THR A 97 -4.93 12.80 -26.58
CA THR A 97 -3.90 13.08 -27.61
C THR A 97 -4.53 13.47 -28.95
N ILE A 98 -5.60 12.79 -29.37
CA ILE A 98 -6.35 13.15 -30.59
C ILE A 98 -7.05 14.51 -30.42
N GLU A 99 -7.60 14.80 -29.24
CA GLU A 99 -8.26 16.09 -28.97
C GLU A 99 -7.25 17.25 -28.90
N GLU A 100 -6.05 17.02 -28.32
CA GLU A 100 -4.95 17.99 -28.38
C GLU A 100 -4.48 18.25 -29.82
N GLU A 101 -4.35 17.22 -30.64
CA GLU A 101 -3.99 17.38 -32.05
C GLU A 101 -5.07 18.13 -32.84
N SER A 102 -6.35 17.85 -32.58
CA SER A 102 -7.48 18.57 -33.17
C SER A 102 -7.49 20.04 -32.75
N LYS A 103 -7.26 20.36 -31.47
CA LYS A 103 -7.15 21.73 -30.96
C LYS A 103 -5.95 22.48 -31.54
N ARG A 104 -4.82 21.80 -31.77
CA ARG A 104 -3.65 22.39 -32.45
C ARG A 104 -3.95 22.70 -33.91
N GLN A 105 -4.73 21.86 -34.60
CA GLN A 105 -5.17 22.14 -35.96
C GLN A 105 -6.21 23.26 -36.04
N GLU A 106 -7.16 23.31 -35.10
CA GLU A 106 -8.15 24.39 -35.02
C GLU A 106 -7.51 25.74 -34.65
N GLY A 107 -6.48 25.74 -33.79
CA GLY A 107 -5.74 26.96 -33.41
C GLY A 107 -4.98 27.62 -34.57
N LEU A 108 -4.66 26.89 -35.64
CA LEU A 108 -4.05 27.45 -36.84
C LEU A 108 -5.05 28.18 -37.77
N SER A 109 -6.35 28.02 -37.54
CA SER A 109 -7.44 28.53 -38.39
C SER A 109 -8.04 29.87 -37.89
N LEU A 110 -7.68 30.31 -36.68
CA LEU A 110 -8.33 31.42 -35.95
C LEU A 110 -7.57 32.76 -36.02
N PHE A 111 -6.94 33.08 -37.14
CA PHE A 111 -6.47 34.46 -37.37
C PHE A 111 -7.61 35.30 -37.95
N PRO A 112 -8.13 36.32 -37.24
CA PRO A 112 -9.08 37.25 -37.82
C PRO A 112 -8.38 38.08 -38.91
N ASN A 113 -9.01 38.16 -40.09
CA ASN A 113 -8.58 38.95 -41.25
C ASN A 113 -7.88 40.26 -40.84
N SER A 114 -6.58 40.36 -41.15
CA SER A 114 -5.71 41.50 -40.84
C SER A 114 -6.01 42.77 -41.65
N GLU A 115 -7.12 42.80 -42.38
CA GLU A 115 -7.42 43.82 -43.38
C GLU A 115 -8.10 45.07 -42.82
N ARG A 116 -7.86 45.51 -41.58
CA ARG A 116 -8.31 46.83 -41.07
C ARG A 116 -7.43 47.44 -39.98
N TYR A 117 -6.11 47.47 -40.18
CA TYR A 117 -5.21 48.32 -39.39
C TYR A 117 -4.40 49.24 -40.31
N PRO A 118 -4.21 50.53 -39.98
CA PRO A 118 -3.30 51.40 -40.71
C PRO A 118 -1.88 50.81 -40.67
N ILE A 119 -1.17 50.87 -41.80
CA ILE A 119 0.15 50.21 -42.03
C ILE A 119 1.17 50.48 -40.91
N ALA A 120 1.08 51.64 -40.24
CA ALA A 120 1.93 52.01 -39.11
C ALA A 120 1.69 51.19 -37.83
N GLU A 121 0.45 50.78 -37.55
CA GLU A 121 0.07 50.01 -36.36
C GLU A 121 0.43 48.53 -36.52
N LEU A 122 0.35 47.99 -37.75
CA LEU A 122 0.84 46.66 -38.09
C LEU A 122 2.37 46.55 -37.91
N LEU A 123 3.13 47.58 -38.29
CA LEU A 123 4.58 47.62 -38.12
C LEU A 123 4.99 47.71 -36.62
N GLN A 124 4.20 48.40 -35.80
CA GLN A 124 4.42 48.48 -34.36
C GLN A 124 4.11 47.13 -33.68
N LEU A 125 2.97 46.51 -34.01
CA LEU A 125 2.60 45.19 -33.50
C LEU A 125 3.59 44.10 -33.93
N GLU A 126 4.09 44.14 -35.18
CA GLU A 126 5.11 43.19 -35.66
C GLU A 126 6.46 43.41 -34.96
N ALA A 127 6.82 44.65 -34.61
CA ALA A 127 8.03 44.94 -33.84
C ALA A 127 7.89 44.47 -32.37
N GLU A 128 6.71 44.67 -31.77
CA GLU A 128 6.39 44.17 -30.43
C GLU A 128 6.33 42.64 -30.37
N GLU A 129 5.76 41.98 -31.39
CA GLU A 129 5.73 40.52 -31.51
C GLU A 129 7.13 39.94 -31.66
N ARG A 130 7.99 40.56 -32.49
CA ARG A 130 9.40 40.18 -32.60
C ARG A 130 10.17 40.36 -31.30
N ALA A 131 9.96 41.47 -30.58
CA ALA A 131 10.58 41.69 -29.28
C ALA A 131 10.12 40.66 -28.23
N LEU A 132 8.84 40.27 -28.25
CA LEU A 132 8.29 39.21 -27.40
C LEU A 132 8.86 37.84 -27.77
N GLU A 133 8.99 37.53 -29.06
CA GLU A 133 9.54 36.27 -29.55
C GLU A 133 11.04 36.15 -29.20
N GLU A 134 11.80 37.23 -29.33
CA GLU A 134 13.20 37.30 -28.89
C GLU A 134 13.34 37.14 -27.38
N SER A 135 12.48 37.79 -26.59
CA SER A 135 12.42 37.60 -25.13
C SER A 135 12.09 36.16 -24.74
N ARG A 136 11.14 35.53 -25.45
CA ARG A 136 10.79 34.11 -25.27
C ARG A 136 11.97 33.19 -25.62
N LYS A 137 12.69 33.46 -26.72
CA LYS A 137 13.88 32.70 -27.12
C LYS A 137 15.00 32.82 -26.08
N LYS A 138 15.27 34.04 -25.58
CA LYS A 138 16.24 34.30 -24.52
C LYS A 138 15.89 33.56 -23.23
N ASN A 139 14.63 33.64 -22.78
CA ASN A 139 14.17 32.93 -21.58
C ASN A 139 14.24 31.40 -21.74
N LEU A 140 13.95 30.86 -22.92
CA LEU A 140 14.13 29.43 -23.21
C LEU A 140 15.61 29.02 -23.19
N GLU A 141 16.50 29.87 -23.67
CA GLU A 141 17.95 29.64 -23.66
C GLU A 141 18.52 29.72 -22.24
N GLU A 142 18.07 30.68 -21.43
CA GLU A 142 18.37 30.77 -20.00
C GLU A 142 17.90 29.53 -19.25
N LYS A 143 16.65 29.08 -19.45
CA LYS A 143 16.15 27.82 -18.87
C LYS A 143 16.97 26.61 -19.29
N LYS A 144 17.40 26.52 -20.55
CA LYS A 144 18.29 25.45 -21.02
C LYS A 144 19.67 25.52 -20.38
N ARG A 145 20.16 26.72 -20.07
CA ARG A 145 21.42 26.93 -19.37
C ARG A 145 21.31 26.55 -17.90
N GLU A 146 20.24 26.97 -17.24
CA GLU A 146 19.91 26.62 -15.86
C GLU A 146 19.76 25.11 -15.68
N THR A 147 19.01 24.43 -16.56
CA THR A 147 18.87 22.97 -16.47
C THR A 147 20.18 22.25 -16.68
N LYS A 148 21.01 22.68 -17.63
CA LYS A 148 22.37 22.14 -17.81
C LYS A 148 23.25 22.39 -16.59
N GLN A 149 23.16 23.57 -15.97
CA GLN A 149 23.91 23.87 -14.75
C GLN A 149 23.48 23.00 -13.58
N ILE A 150 22.18 22.82 -13.37
CA ILE A 150 21.64 21.94 -12.33
C ILE A 150 22.13 20.50 -12.55
N VAL A 151 22.06 19.98 -13.77
CA VAL A 151 22.53 18.62 -14.10
C VAL A 151 24.04 18.49 -13.87
N VAL A 152 24.85 19.48 -14.24
CA VAL A 152 26.31 19.47 -14.01
C VAL A 152 26.62 19.52 -12.52
N GLU A 153 25.95 20.37 -11.75
CA GLU A 153 26.10 20.44 -10.30
C GLU A 153 25.66 19.14 -9.62
N GLU A 154 24.63 18.48 -10.12
CA GLU A 154 24.14 17.21 -9.58
C GLU A 154 25.07 16.04 -9.92
N ILE A 155 25.63 16.00 -11.13
CA ILE A 155 26.71 15.07 -11.50
C ILE A 155 27.94 15.31 -10.62
N ARG A 156 28.33 16.57 -10.42
CA ARG A 156 29.49 16.93 -9.57
C ARG A 156 29.26 16.51 -8.13
N LYS A 157 28.08 16.77 -7.56
CA LYS A 157 27.71 16.29 -6.22
C LYS A 157 27.68 14.78 -6.14
N GLY A 158 27.19 14.10 -7.18
CA GLY A 158 27.22 12.64 -7.27
C GLY A 158 28.66 12.09 -7.24
N LEU A 159 29.56 12.68 -8.03
CA LEU A 159 30.98 12.29 -8.05
C LEU A 159 31.70 12.62 -6.74
N GLU A 160 31.41 13.77 -6.11
CA GLU A 160 31.95 14.12 -4.80
C GLU A 160 31.46 13.17 -3.70
N GLN A 161 30.20 12.72 -3.77
CA GLN A 161 29.64 11.70 -2.88
C GLN A 161 30.24 10.32 -3.16
N GLU A 162 30.38 9.91 -4.42
CA GLU A 162 31.03 8.65 -4.81
C GLU A 162 32.50 8.61 -4.38
N ALA A 163 33.24 9.71 -4.51
CA ALA A 163 34.60 9.83 -4.01
C ALA A 163 34.68 9.75 -2.48
N ASN A 164 33.66 10.22 -1.76
CA ASN A 164 33.56 10.12 -0.29
C ASN A 164 33.20 8.69 0.16
N ILE A 165 32.56 7.89 -0.69
CA ILE A 165 32.23 6.48 -0.41
C ILE A 165 33.44 5.57 -0.70
N ALA A 166 34.32 5.95 -1.63
CA ALA A 166 35.47 5.13 -2.05
C ALA A 166 36.62 5.08 -1.02
N ASP A 167 36.63 5.97 -0.02
CA ASP A 167 37.66 6.04 1.03
C ASP A 167 37.05 5.84 2.42
N ILE A 168 36.09 4.91 2.53
CA ILE A 168 35.67 4.39 3.83
C ILE A 168 36.71 3.34 4.21
N ASP A 169 37.70 3.78 4.99
CA ASP A 169 38.69 2.90 5.58
C ASP A 169 37.97 1.81 6.38
N THR A 170 38.01 0.59 5.85
CA THR A 170 37.34 -0.60 6.42
C THR A 170 38.37 -1.46 7.16
N ASP A 171 39.50 -0.86 7.56
CA ASP A 171 40.55 -1.56 8.31
C ASP A 171 40.12 -1.76 9.77
N ASP A 172 39.47 -2.91 10.01
CA ASP A 172 39.02 -3.37 11.33
C ASP A 172 40.20 -3.55 12.34
N GLU A 173 41.47 -3.49 11.89
CA GLU A 173 42.65 -3.72 12.74
C GLU A 173 43.14 -2.45 13.48
N VAL A 174 42.80 -1.25 13.01
CA VAL A 174 43.28 0.01 13.62
C VAL A 174 42.60 0.30 14.95
N ASN A 175 41.36 -0.16 15.13
CA ASN A 175 40.53 0.15 16.29
C ASN A 175 39.76 -1.05 16.88
N GLU A 176 40.40 -2.23 16.85
CA GLU A 176 39.82 -3.51 17.27
C GLU A 176 39.18 -3.46 18.68
N ALA A 177 39.76 -2.68 19.60
CA ALA A 177 39.24 -2.54 20.96
C ALA A 177 37.87 -1.83 20.99
N GLU A 178 37.71 -0.72 20.27
CA GLU A 178 36.44 0.01 20.22
C GLU A 178 35.37 -0.77 19.43
N ASP A 179 35.76 -1.47 18.36
CA ASP A 179 34.85 -2.31 17.58
C ASP A 179 34.36 -3.53 18.37
N TYR A 180 35.24 -4.14 19.17
CA TYR A 180 34.86 -5.20 20.09
C TYR A 180 33.92 -4.70 21.19
N GLU A 181 34.16 -3.50 21.74
CA GLU A 181 33.26 -2.87 22.69
C GLU A 181 31.91 -2.50 22.07
N ALA A 182 31.90 -2.01 20.83
CA ALA A 182 30.67 -1.72 20.08
C ALA A 182 29.90 -3.00 19.74
N TRP A 183 30.58 -4.08 19.37
CA TRP A 183 29.96 -5.40 19.20
C TRP A 183 29.37 -5.89 20.51
N LYS A 184 30.13 -5.82 21.61
CA LYS A 184 29.67 -6.21 22.95
C LYS A 184 28.48 -5.35 23.40
N ALA A 185 28.48 -4.05 23.11
CA ALA A 185 27.37 -3.16 23.43
C ALA A 185 26.11 -3.53 22.65
N ARG A 186 26.24 -3.87 21.35
CA ARG A 186 25.13 -4.37 20.54
C ARG A 186 24.59 -5.70 21.07
N GLU A 187 25.47 -6.61 21.47
CA GLU A 187 25.06 -7.91 22.00
C GLU A 187 24.39 -7.78 23.38
N ILE A 188 24.94 -6.93 24.26
CA ILE A 188 24.32 -6.57 25.53
C ILE A 188 22.96 -5.89 25.29
N ALA A 189 22.85 -5.02 24.28
CA ALA A 189 21.59 -4.39 23.94
C ALA A 189 20.54 -5.40 23.48
N ARG A 190 20.91 -6.44 22.71
CA ARG A 190 19.99 -7.53 22.33
C ARG A 190 19.51 -8.31 23.55
N ILE A 191 20.44 -8.77 24.38
CA ILE A 191 20.13 -9.51 25.62
C ILE A 191 19.25 -8.65 26.54
N LYS A 192 19.55 -7.36 26.64
CA LYS A 192 18.76 -6.41 27.42
C LYS A 192 17.37 -6.22 26.83
N SER A 193 17.24 -6.08 25.51
CA SER A 193 15.96 -5.96 24.81
C SER A 193 15.07 -7.16 25.16
N ASP A 194 15.57 -8.37 24.96
CA ASP A 194 14.84 -9.60 25.29
C ASP A 194 14.39 -9.60 26.75
N ARG A 195 15.29 -9.21 27.68
CA ARG A 195 14.99 -9.16 29.11
C ARG A 195 13.95 -8.09 29.46
N ASP A 196 14.10 -6.89 28.91
CA ASP A 196 13.19 -5.77 29.13
C ASP A 196 11.76 -6.14 28.66
N ASP A 197 11.62 -7.03 27.67
CA ASP A 197 10.31 -7.52 27.20
C ASP A 197 9.61 -8.43 28.19
N TRP A 198 10.36 -9.39 28.70
CA TRP A 198 9.86 -10.29 29.74
C TRP A 198 9.44 -9.47 30.96
N GLU A 199 10.25 -8.48 31.34
CA GLU A 199 9.95 -7.57 32.44
C GLU A 199 8.74 -6.66 32.11
N ALA A 200 8.58 -6.19 30.87
CA ALA A 200 7.42 -5.38 30.45
C ALA A 200 6.12 -6.18 30.48
N MET A 201 6.11 -7.41 29.95
CA MET A 201 4.96 -8.31 30.00
C MET A 201 4.60 -8.68 31.44
N LEU A 202 5.60 -8.93 32.29
CA LEU A 202 5.40 -9.21 33.70
C LEU A 202 4.82 -7.99 34.43
N LYS A 203 5.36 -6.80 34.17
CA LYS A 203 4.87 -5.55 34.75
C LYS A 203 3.45 -5.24 34.30
N GLU A 204 3.11 -5.44 33.03
CA GLU A 204 1.73 -5.29 32.55
C GLU A 204 0.79 -6.25 33.30
N LYS A 205 1.20 -7.51 33.47
CA LYS A 205 0.43 -8.50 34.23
C LYS A 205 0.29 -8.12 35.70
N GLU A 206 1.35 -7.66 36.35
CA GLU A 206 1.30 -7.15 37.73
C GLU A 206 0.42 -5.91 37.86
N GLU A 207 0.43 -5.01 36.86
CA GLU A 207 -0.45 -3.84 36.82
C GLU A 207 -1.92 -4.24 36.66
N ILE A 208 -2.21 -5.23 35.81
CA ILE A 208 -3.54 -5.82 35.66
C ILE A 208 -3.97 -6.46 36.98
N GLU A 209 -3.16 -7.34 37.56
CA GLU A 209 -3.44 -8.01 38.84
C GLU A 209 -3.64 -6.99 39.97
N LYS A 210 -2.83 -5.93 39.99
CA LYS A 210 -3.03 -4.79 40.90
C LYS A 210 -4.38 -4.15 40.62
N VAL A 211 -4.72 -3.76 39.40
CA VAL A 211 -6.02 -3.14 39.10
C VAL A 211 -7.20 -4.06 39.42
N THR A 212 -7.07 -5.37 39.25
CA THR A 212 -8.12 -6.34 39.59
C THR A 212 -8.27 -6.52 41.10
N ASN A 213 -7.19 -6.46 41.86
CA ASN A 213 -7.20 -6.59 43.32
C ASN A 213 -7.52 -5.27 44.06
N MET A 214 -7.57 -4.14 43.35
CA MET A 214 -7.82 -2.82 43.97
C MET A 214 -9.30 -2.60 44.25
N THR A 215 -9.56 -1.95 45.39
CA THR A 215 -10.91 -1.58 45.81
C THR A 215 -11.42 -0.34 45.06
N GLU A 216 -12.74 -0.13 45.05
CA GLU A 216 -13.39 0.98 44.34
C GLU A 216 -12.94 2.37 44.83
N GLU A 217 -12.59 2.50 46.11
CA GLU A 217 -12.08 3.75 46.68
C GLU A 217 -10.69 4.10 46.16
N GLU A 218 -9.82 3.10 46.06
CA GLU A 218 -8.48 3.28 45.52
C GLU A 218 -8.49 3.47 44.00
N ARG A 219 -9.48 2.88 43.30
CA ARG A 219 -9.73 3.14 41.87
C ARG A 219 -10.07 4.61 41.63
N ARG A 220 -10.96 5.18 42.44
CA ARG A 220 -11.34 6.61 42.37
C ARG A 220 -10.16 7.52 42.67
N GLU A 221 -9.33 7.16 43.65
CA GLU A 221 -8.12 7.95 43.92
C GLU A 221 -7.08 7.84 42.79
N ARG A 222 -6.93 6.65 42.18
CA ARG A 222 -6.10 6.47 40.98
C ARG A 222 -6.62 7.32 39.82
N GLU A 223 -7.93 7.35 39.56
CA GLU A 223 -8.51 8.22 38.52
C GLU A 223 -8.33 9.71 38.83
N ARG A 224 -8.35 10.10 40.11
CA ARG A 224 -8.07 11.47 40.55
C ARG A 224 -6.60 11.84 40.33
N LYS A 225 -5.67 10.93 40.64
CA LYS A 225 -4.21 11.12 40.49
C LYS A 225 -3.76 11.00 39.02
N HIS A 226 -4.45 10.17 38.24
CA HIS A 226 -4.23 9.95 36.80
C HIS A 226 -5.50 10.30 36.02
N PRO A 227 -5.83 11.59 35.91
CA PRO A 227 -6.98 12.01 35.11
C PRO A 227 -6.79 11.57 33.66
N LYS A 228 -7.84 10.98 33.07
CA LYS A 228 -7.84 10.65 31.64
C LYS A 228 -7.60 11.93 30.85
N ALA A 229 -6.68 11.88 29.89
CA ALA A 229 -6.41 13.01 29.03
C ALA A 229 -7.72 13.52 28.40
N ALA A 230 -7.96 14.82 28.49
CA ALA A 230 -9.18 15.41 27.98
C ALA A 230 -9.32 15.08 26.47
N PRO A 231 -10.52 14.70 26.00
CA PRO A 231 -10.71 14.42 24.59
C PRO A 231 -10.36 15.67 23.78
N ARG A 232 -9.63 15.48 22.68
CA ARG A 232 -9.31 16.59 21.77
C ARG A 232 -10.61 17.22 21.29
N ARG A 233 -10.67 18.56 21.30
CA ARG A 233 -11.83 19.31 20.80
C ARG A 233 -12.09 18.93 19.34
N LYS A 234 -13.27 18.34 19.07
CA LYS A 234 -13.67 18.01 17.70
C LYS A 234 -14.07 19.29 16.99
N GLN A 235 -13.51 19.55 15.80
CA GLN A 235 -13.92 20.69 14.99
C GLN A 235 -15.38 20.50 14.55
N LYS A 236 -16.14 21.60 14.47
CA LYS A 236 -17.52 21.55 14.01
C LYS A 236 -17.55 21.47 12.49
N TRP A 237 -18.16 20.41 11.99
CA TRP A 237 -18.27 20.13 10.56
C TRP A 237 -19.26 21.10 9.90
N ARG A 238 -19.01 21.46 8.64
CA ARG A 238 -19.92 22.29 7.85
C ARG A 238 -21.11 21.48 7.36
N PHE A 239 -22.20 22.18 7.05
CA PHE A 239 -23.42 21.56 6.54
C PHE A 239 -23.12 20.80 5.23
N MET A 240 -23.48 19.51 5.21
CA MET A 240 -23.25 18.58 4.10
C MET A 240 -21.77 18.34 3.73
N GLN A 241 -20.83 18.56 4.65
CA GLN A 241 -19.42 18.22 4.45
C GLN A 241 -19.22 16.69 4.42
N LYS A 242 -18.38 16.20 3.50
CA LYS A 242 -18.07 14.79 3.35
C LYS A 242 -17.06 14.34 4.40
N TYR A 243 -17.41 13.27 5.12
CA TYR A 243 -16.54 12.60 6.07
C TYR A 243 -15.55 11.68 5.35
N TYR A 244 -14.27 11.94 5.56
CA TYR A 244 -13.18 11.05 5.15
C TYR A 244 -12.67 10.32 6.39
N HIS A 245 -12.88 9.01 6.43
CA HIS A 245 -12.36 8.19 7.51
C HIS A 245 -10.85 8.02 7.33
N LYS A 246 -10.08 8.30 8.37
CA LYS A 246 -8.60 8.18 8.41
C LYS A 246 -8.06 6.74 8.33
N GLY A 247 -8.89 5.76 7.97
CA GLY A 247 -8.56 4.32 8.04
C GLY A 247 -8.63 3.75 9.45
N ALA A 248 -8.29 2.48 9.63
CA ALA A 248 -8.13 1.85 10.95
C ALA A 248 -6.69 1.33 11.18
N LEU A 249 -5.90 1.25 10.11
CA LEU A 249 -4.54 0.72 10.10
C LEU A 249 -3.53 1.88 10.29
N PHE A 250 -2.39 1.60 10.91
CA PHE A 250 -1.23 2.51 11.04
C PHE A 250 -1.51 3.83 11.78
N GLN A 251 -2.56 3.88 12.61
CA GLN A 251 -2.89 5.08 13.40
C GLN A 251 -2.23 5.13 14.77
N SER A 252 -1.99 3.96 15.34
CA SER A 252 -1.17 3.78 16.53
C SER A 252 0.19 3.28 16.10
N GLU A 253 1.17 3.47 16.98
CA GLU A 253 2.40 2.69 16.90
C GLU A 253 2.01 1.22 16.87
N ALA A 254 2.66 0.46 16.01
CA ALA A 254 2.42 -0.97 15.97
C ALA A 254 2.87 -1.54 17.31
N ASP A 255 2.04 -2.40 17.90
CA ASP A 255 2.41 -3.15 19.12
C ASP A 255 3.45 -4.25 18.81
N ASP A 256 4.07 -4.22 17.61
CA ASP A 256 5.02 -5.22 17.16
C ASP A 256 6.47 -4.85 17.54
N TYR A 257 7.21 -5.88 17.93
CA TYR A 257 8.54 -5.76 18.50
C TYR A 257 9.58 -5.12 17.56
N ALA A 258 9.37 -5.30 16.26
CA ALA A 258 10.29 -4.84 15.25
C ALA A 258 10.18 -3.33 14.96
N ALA A 259 9.16 -2.64 15.52
CA ALA A 259 8.85 -1.24 15.25
C ALA A 259 8.98 -0.88 13.75
N THR A 260 8.66 -1.86 12.89
CA THR A 260 9.02 -1.83 11.47
C THR A 260 8.28 -0.74 10.72
N VAL A 261 7.18 -0.26 11.30
CA VAL A 261 6.34 0.80 10.75
C VAL A 261 6.18 1.88 11.81
N GLY A 262 6.98 2.93 11.69
CA GLY A 262 6.81 4.13 12.50
C GLY A 262 5.45 4.79 12.24
N THR A 263 4.91 5.48 13.25
CA THR A 263 3.73 6.31 13.03
C THR A 263 4.10 7.49 12.16
N ASP A 264 3.58 7.53 10.94
CA ASP A 264 3.76 8.71 10.11
C ASP A 264 3.01 9.89 10.73
N GLY A 265 3.72 11.01 10.87
CA GLY A 265 3.14 12.28 11.32
C GLY A 265 1.95 12.74 10.47
N ILE A 266 1.76 12.17 9.27
CA ILE A 266 0.60 12.40 8.41
C ILE A 266 -0.74 12.10 9.10
N TYR A 267 -0.80 11.09 9.98
CA TYR A 267 -2.03 10.67 10.65
C TYR A 267 -2.43 11.60 11.81
N THR A 268 -1.54 12.52 12.19
CA THR A 268 -1.82 13.54 13.22
C THR A 268 -2.45 14.82 12.66
N ARG A 269 -2.55 14.92 11.33
CA ARG A 269 -3.11 16.10 10.64
C ARG A 269 -4.62 16.22 10.89
N ASP A 270 -5.14 17.43 10.67
CA ASP A 270 -6.58 17.66 10.76
C ASP A 270 -7.29 17.17 9.49
N PHE A 271 -7.95 16.02 9.59
CA PHE A 271 -8.78 15.44 8.53
C PHE A 271 -10.23 15.96 8.52
N SER A 272 -10.58 16.86 9.45
CA SER A 272 -11.93 17.45 9.53
C SER A 272 -12.08 18.71 8.68
N ALA A 273 -11.03 19.14 7.99
CA ALA A 273 -11.05 20.33 7.15
C ALA A 273 -11.97 20.16 5.92
N PRO A 274 -12.71 21.20 5.49
CA PRO A 274 -13.52 21.14 4.26
C PRO A 274 -12.64 20.99 3.01
N THR A 275 -12.94 19.98 2.20
CA THR A 275 -12.17 19.64 0.99
C THR A 275 -13.00 19.86 -0.27
N GLY A 276 -12.38 20.43 -1.32
CA GLY A 276 -13.01 20.63 -2.63
C GLY A 276 -14.30 21.47 -2.55
N GLU A 277 -15.42 20.86 -2.94
CA GLU A 277 -16.76 21.47 -2.98
C GLU A 277 -17.29 21.89 -1.60
N ASP A 278 -16.79 21.27 -0.53
CA ASP A 278 -17.22 21.59 0.83
C ASP A 278 -16.69 22.93 1.33
N LYS A 279 -15.85 23.62 0.55
CA LYS A 279 -15.41 25.00 0.80
C LYS A 279 -16.55 26.03 0.66
N MET A 280 -17.62 25.70 -0.05
CA MET A 280 -18.78 26.60 -0.20
C MET A 280 -19.79 26.42 0.94
N ASN A 281 -20.45 27.51 1.34
CA ASN A 281 -21.53 27.48 2.34
C ASN A 281 -22.82 26.93 1.71
N LYS A 282 -23.03 25.61 1.80
CA LYS A 282 -24.21 24.93 1.23
C LYS A 282 -25.54 25.29 1.92
N THR A 283 -25.51 26.03 3.03
CA THR A 283 -26.71 26.55 3.70
C THR A 283 -27.42 27.65 2.91
N ILE A 284 -26.70 28.34 2.03
CA ILE A 284 -27.25 29.40 1.17
C ILE A 284 -28.12 28.81 0.04
N LEU A 285 -27.97 27.52 -0.25
CA LEU A 285 -28.76 26.83 -1.27
C LEU A 285 -30.24 26.75 -0.87
N LEU A 286 -31.12 26.76 -1.86
CA LEU A 286 -32.56 26.54 -1.64
C LEU A 286 -32.79 25.18 -0.98
N LYS A 287 -33.79 25.07 -0.09
CA LYS A 287 -34.05 23.85 0.71
C LYS A 287 -34.14 22.57 -0.13
N VAL A 288 -34.68 22.65 -1.35
CA VAL A 288 -34.80 21.52 -2.28
C VAL A 288 -33.42 21.03 -2.77
N MET A 289 -32.45 21.94 -2.89
CA MET A 289 -31.07 21.67 -3.31
C MET A 289 -30.13 21.35 -2.13
N GLN A 290 -30.55 21.51 -0.88
CA GLN A 290 -29.79 21.16 0.33
C GLN A 290 -29.72 19.63 0.53
N VAL A 291 -29.25 18.92 -0.50
CA VAL A 291 -29.22 17.46 -0.62
C VAL A 291 -27.90 17.04 -1.23
N LYS A 292 -27.25 16.01 -0.68
CA LYS A 292 -25.86 15.66 -1.02
C LYS A 292 -25.66 15.28 -2.49
N HIS A 293 -26.62 14.58 -3.06
CA HIS A 293 -26.61 14.14 -4.46
C HIS A 293 -27.90 14.60 -5.14
N PHE A 294 -28.01 15.90 -5.39
CA PHE A 294 -29.17 16.47 -6.09
C PHE A 294 -29.29 15.84 -7.49
N GLY A 295 -30.49 15.43 -7.87
CA GLY A 295 -30.77 14.76 -9.16
C GLY A 295 -30.50 13.26 -9.22
N HIS A 296 -30.00 12.62 -8.15
CA HIS A 296 -29.80 11.16 -8.12
C HIS A 296 -31.03 10.41 -7.59
N SER A 297 -31.33 9.26 -8.20
CA SER A 297 -32.33 8.31 -7.70
C SER A 297 -31.83 7.59 -6.43
N GLY A 298 -32.73 7.26 -5.49
CA GLY A 298 -32.37 6.53 -4.26
C GLY A 298 -32.29 7.40 -3.01
N ARG A 299 -32.91 8.58 -3.01
CA ARG A 299 -32.99 9.45 -1.83
C ARG A 299 -33.87 8.83 -0.74
N THR A 300 -33.35 8.76 0.47
CA THR A 300 -34.13 8.38 1.65
C THR A 300 -35.18 9.45 1.97
N LYS A 301 -36.41 9.03 2.28
CA LYS A 301 -37.51 9.95 2.65
C LYS A 301 -37.21 10.71 3.94
N TRP A 302 -36.51 10.07 4.87
CA TRP A 302 -36.20 10.56 6.20
C TRP A 302 -34.84 11.26 6.21
N THR A 303 -34.78 12.44 6.83
CA THR A 303 -33.54 13.23 6.86
C THR A 303 -32.72 12.93 8.11
N HIS A 304 -33.15 13.41 9.27
CA HIS A 304 -32.53 13.18 10.57
C HIS A 304 -33.61 13.08 11.64
N LEU A 305 -33.34 12.32 12.70
CA LEU A 305 -34.28 12.08 13.80
C LEU A 305 -34.89 13.38 14.30
N ALA A 306 -34.09 14.43 14.50
CA ALA A 306 -34.58 15.73 15.00
C ALA A 306 -35.62 16.44 14.12
N ASN A 307 -35.65 16.18 12.80
CA ASN A 307 -36.68 16.73 11.91
C ASN A 307 -37.96 15.90 11.90
N GLU A 308 -37.83 14.60 12.11
CA GLU A 308 -38.96 13.65 12.11
C GLU A 308 -39.50 13.44 13.54
N ASP A 309 -38.81 13.96 14.55
CA ASP A 309 -39.15 13.83 15.96
C ASP A 309 -40.32 14.76 16.31
N THR A 310 -41.51 14.19 16.30
CA THR A 310 -42.75 14.86 16.69
C THR A 310 -42.96 14.88 18.22
N THR A 311 -42.01 14.37 19.02
CA THR A 311 -42.14 14.36 20.49
C THR A 311 -41.83 15.72 21.13
N ASN A 312 -41.41 16.72 20.35
CA ASN A 312 -41.21 18.07 20.84
C ASN A 312 -42.48 18.94 20.67
N TRP A 313 -43.39 18.84 21.64
CA TRP A 313 -44.63 19.62 21.75
C TRP A 313 -44.41 21.13 21.92
N LYS A 314 -43.16 21.59 22.10
CA LYS A 314 -42.80 23.00 22.31
C LYS A 314 -42.26 23.69 21.06
N ASN A 315 -42.24 23.03 19.91
CA ASN A 315 -41.84 23.66 18.65
C ASN A 315 -43.03 24.45 18.06
N PRO A 316 -43.02 25.79 18.04
CA PRO A 316 -44.16 26.60 17.57
C PRO A 316 -44.45 26.46 16.06
N LEU A 317 -43.68 25.65 15.34
CA LEU A 317 -43.82 25.43 13.89
C LEU A 317 -44.46 24.08 13.53
N SER A 318 -44.80 23.22 14.50
CA SER A 318 -45.52 21.95 14.24
C SER A 318 -47.05 22.11 14.24
N SER A 319 -47.55 23.33 14.37
CA SER A 319 -48.97 23.67 14.37
C SER A 319 -49.28 24.73 13.30
N ILE A 320 -49.02 24.41 12.03
CA ILE A 320 -49.67 25.01 10.86
C ILE A 320 -49.95 23.90 9.87
#